data_AF-A0A6N4WYA9-F1
#
_entry.id   AF-A0A6N4WYA9-F1
#
_cell.length_a   1.000
_cell.length_b   1.000
_cell.length_c   1.000
_cell.angle_alpha   90.00
_cell.angle_beta   90.00
_cell.angle_gamma   90.00
#
_symmetry.space_group_name_H-M   'P 1'
#
loop_
_entity.id
_entity.type
_entity.pdbx_description
1 polymer ?
#
loop_
_entity_poly.entity_id
_entity_poly.type
_entity_poly.pdbx_seq_one_letter_code
_entity_poly.pdbx_strand_id
1 'polypeptide(L)'
;SSLKMKKLLTIFSLLLLASSISHADSTPQLEAHVVLNKDAPKGPLLGVVLIVVNTTGENITVLTKPSKGIYVPDAEGPKVQIGFSRTKKRFGHSITPSIASLEPVTIRPGEATEITAEVSSKYLASLNDGDKIIVKYVVLDQWAERFDLWNQKNETLATIKAF
;
A
#
# COMPACT_ATOMS: atom_id res chain seq x y z
N SER A 1 1.60 -13.13 -19.76
CA SER A 1 0.59 -12.88 -18.72
C SER A 1 0.89 -11.64 -17.86
N SER A 2 2.10 -11.49 -17.27
CA SER A 2 2.51 -10.30 -16.46
C SER A 2 2.43 -8.92 -17.17
N LEU A 3 2.67 -8.87 -18.48
CA LEU A 3 2.72 -7.59 -19.23
C LEU A 3 1.35 -6.89 -19.35
N LYS A 4 0.25 -7.64 -19.37
CA LYS A 4 -1.11 -7.07 -19.43
C LYS A 4 -1.50 -6.42 -18.09
N MET A 5 -1.10 -7.03 -16.97
CA MET A 5 -1.36 -6.51 -15.63
C MET A 5 -0.61 -5.19 -15.39
N LYS A 6 0.67 -5.12 -15.80
CA LYS A 6 1.45 -3.88 -15.76
C LYS A 6 0.83 -2.77 -16.60
N LYS A 7 0.40 -3.07 -17.84
CA LYS A 7 -0.24 -2.07 -18.73
C LYS A 7 -1.58 -1.55 -18.21
N LEU A 8 -2.35 -2.37 -17.48
CA LEU A 8 -3.63 -1.93 -16.91
C LEU A 8 -3.43 -1.03 -15.68
N LEU A 9 -2.36 -1.26 -14.89
CA LEU A 9 -1.98 -0.40 -13.77
C LEU A 9 -1.51 0.99 -14.22
N THR A 10 -0.80 1.09 -15.35
CA THR A 10 -0.21 2.37 -15.78
C THR A 10 -1.23 3.41 -16.30
N ILE A 11 -2.47 3.01 -16.62
CA ILE A 11 -3.45 3.88 -17.30
C ILE A 11 -4.32 4.69 -16.32
N PHE A 12 -4.31 4.40 -15.01
CA PHE A 12 -5.25 5.00 -14.07
C PHE A 12 -4.77 6.28 -13.35
N SER A 13 -3.52 6.70 -13.52
CA SER A 13 -2.88 7.72 -12.65
C SER A 13 -2.96 9.19 -13.11
N LEU A 14 -3.99 9.63 -13.85
CA LEU A 14 -4.02 11.02 -14.34
C LEU A 14 -5.37 11.73 -14.19
N LEU A 15 -5.81 11.93 -12.95
CA LEU A 15 -6.81 12.94 -12.58
C LEU A 15 -6.38 13.59 -11.25
N LEU A 16 -5.37 14.47 -11.32
CA LEU A 16 -4.99 15.32 -10.18
C LEU A 16 -6.10 16.35 -9.95
N LEU A 17 -6.91 16.09 -8.93
CA LEU A 17 -7.90 17.02 -8.37
C LEU A 17 -7.18 18.29 -7.91
N ALA A 18 -7.32 19.37 -8.68
CA ALA A 18 -7.06 20.72 -8.23
C ALA A 18 -8.11 21.09 -7.16
N SER A 19 -7.86 20.69 -5.92
CA SER A 19 -8.60 21.12 -4.75
C SER A 19 -7.69 22.02 -3.92
N SER A 20 -8.15 23.24 -3.66
CA SER A 20 -7.46 24.22 -2.84
C SER A 20 -7.24 23.64 -1.44
N ILE A 21 -6.02 23.23 -1.15
CA ILE A 21 -5.68 22.55 0.11
C ILE A 21 -5.77 23.59 1.23
N SER A 22 -6.75 23.45 2.12
CA SER A 22 -6.73 24.12 3.42
C SER A 22 -5.72 23.38 4.30
N HIS A 23 -4.65 24.06 4.73
CA HIS A 23 -3.45 23.46 5.33
C HIS A 23 -3.53 23.25 6.85
N ALA A 24 -4.63 23.60 7.50
CA ALA A 24 -4.81 23.35 8.92
C ALA A 24 -5.50 21.98 9.12
N ASP A 25 -4.78 21.02 9.71
CA ASP A 25 -5.25 19.68 10.11
C ASP A 25 -5.42 18.61 9.02
N SER A 26 -4.77 18.75 7.86
CA SER A 26 -4.79 17.70 6.84
C SER A 26 -3.85 16.54 7.18
N THR A 27 -4.36 15.30 7.13
CA THR A 27 -3.57 14.07 7.10
C THR A 27 -3.33 13.64 5.65
N PRO A 28 -2.21 12.96 5.31
CA PRO A 28 -2.02 12.44 3.96
C PRO A 28 -3.21 11.62 3.49
N GLN A 29 -3.57 11.77 2.21
CA GLN A 29 -4.69 11.06 1.61
C GLN A 29 -4.21 9.76 0.96
N LEU A 30 -5.01 8.70 1.10
CA LEU A 30 -4.77 7.40 0.50
C LEU A 30 -5.85 7.04 -0.51
N GLU A 31 -5.42 6.66 -1.71
CA GLU A 31 -6.28 6.07 -2.74
C GLU A 31 -5.75 4.70 -3.14
N ALA A 32 -6.62 3.70 -3.22
CA ALA A 32 -6.21 2.34 -3.57
C ALA A 32 -6.97 1.79 -4.77
N HIS A 33 -6.22 1.15 -5.66
CA HIS A 33 -6.75 0.36 -6.76
C HIS A 33 -6.33 -1.09 -6.59
N VAL A 34 -7.32 -1.98 -6.71
CA VAL A 34 -7.12 -3.40 -6.44
C VAL A 34 -7.66 -4.22 -7.61
N VAL A 35 -6.84 -5.16 -8.07
CA VAL A 35 -7.12 -6.01 -9.22
C VAL A 35 -6.90 -7.47 -8.83
N LEU A 36 -7.92 -8.30 -8.99
CA LEU A 36 -7.88 -9.73 -8.67
C LEU A 36 -7.79 -10.55 -9.95
N ASN A 37 -6.73 -11.35 -10.07
CA ASN A 37 -6.60 -12.38 -11.08
C ASN A 37 -6.79 -13.75 -10.42
N LYS A 38 -7.93 -14.40 -10.67
CA LYS A 38 -8.22 -15.73 -10.09
C LYS A 38 -7.42 -16.84 -10.75
N ASP A 39 -7.08 -16.67 -12.01
CA ASP A 39 -6.45 -17.69 -12.88
C ASP A 39 -4.93 -17.53 -13.00
N ALA A 40 -4.29 -16.82 -12.07
CA ALA A 40 -2.85 -16.71 -12.07
C ALA A 40 -2.19 -18.10 -11.91
N PRO A 41 -1.05 -18.39 -12.58
CA PRO A 41 -0.50 -19.76 -12.67
C PRO A 41 -0.16 -20.44 -11.34
N LYS A 42 -0.06 -19.68 -10.25
CA LYS A 42 0.27 -20.17 -8.90
C LYS A 42 -0.91 -20.01 -7.93
N GLY A 43 -2.13 -19.92 -8.46
CA GLY A 43 -3.35 -19.59 -7.72
C GLY A 43 -3.64 -18.09 -7.69
N PRO A 44 -4.78 -17.69 -7.10
CA PRO A 44 -5.27 -16.31 -7.13
C PRO A 44 -4.23 -15.28 -6.65
N LEU A 45 -4.16 -14.17 -7.38
CA LEU A 45 -3.23 -13.08 -7.13
C LEU A 45 -3.97 -11.75 -7.12
N LEU A 46 -3.74 -10.98 -6.07
CA LEU A 46 -4.28 -9.63 -5.93
C LEU A 46 -3.14 -8.63 -6.16
N GLY A 47 -3.25 -7.83 -7.22
CA GLY A 47 -2.42 -6.66 -7.44
C GLY A 47 -3.02 -5.46 -6.71
N VAL A 48 -2.19 -4.73 -5.97
CA VAL A 48 -2.60 -3.51 -5.27
C VAL A 48 -1.70 -2.36 -5.66
N VAL A 49 -2.32 -1.23 -5.97
CA VAL A 49 -1.70 0.07 -6.12
C VAL A 49 -2.26 0.96 -5.04
N LEU A 50 -1.38 1.51 -4.20
CA LEU A 50 -1.74 2.50 -3.20
C LEU A 50 -1.05 3.82 -3.55
N ILE A 51 -1.84 4.86 -3.78
CA ILE A 51 -1.37 6.22 -4.01
C ILE A 51 -1.42 6.95 -2.67
N VAL A 52 -0.28 7.54 -2.29
CA VAL A 52 -0.16 8.39 -1.11
C VAL A 52 0.00 9.82 -1.60
N VAL A 53 -0.95 10.69 -1.26
CA VAL A 53 -0.92 12.11 -1.59
C VAL A 53 -0.62 12.90 -0.32
N ASN A 54 0.46 13.67 -0.33
CA ASN A 54 0.76 14.55 0.80
C ASN A 54 -0.07 15.83 0.70
N THR A 55 -1.20 15.83 1.40
CA THR A 55 -2.09 16.98 1.54
C THR A 55 -1.74 17.87 2.73
N THR A 56 -0.67 17.55 3.47
CA THR A 56 -0.23 18.27 4.67
C THR A 56 0.64 19.48 4.32
N GLY A 57 0.91 20.34 5.30
CA GLY A 57 1.83 21.48 5.14
C GLY A 57 3.31 21.13 5.31
N GLU A 58 3.65 19.87 5.60
CA GLU A 58 5.02 19.43 5.90
C GLU A 58 5.45 18.28 4.98
N ASN A 59 6.74 18.00 4.92
CA ASN A 59 7.24 16.84 4.19
C ASN A 59 6.90 15.56 4.96
N ILE A 60 6.54 14.49 4.24
CA ILE A 60 6.39 13.16 4.82
C ILE A 60 7.33 12.18 4.14
N THR A 61 7.89 11.23 4.88
CA THR A 61 8.64 10.11 4.29
C THR A 61 7.84 8.83 4.37
N VAL A 62 7.70 8.16 3.23
CA VAL A 62 7.08 6.84 3.14
C VAL A 62 8.04 5.84 2.52
N LEU A 63 7.80 4.56 2.78
CA LEU A 63 8.51 3.45 2.15
C LEU A 63 7.66 2.88 1.01
N THR A 64 8.22 2.80 -0.21
CA THR A 64 7.46 2.45 -1.42
C THR A 64 7.70 1.04 -1.95
N LYS A 65 8.71 0.33 -1.42
CA LYS A 65 9.08 -1.03 -1.88
C LYS A 65 8.82 -2.11 -0.83
N PRO A 66 7.55 -2.47 -0.57
CA PRO A 66 7.23 -3.58 0.31
C PRO A 66 7.70 -4.90 -0.30
N SER A 67 8.17 -5.82 0.53
CA SER A 67 8.61 -7.14 0.03
C SER A 67 7.46 -7.97 -0.55
N LYS A 68 6.28 -7.95 0.12
CA LYS A 68 4.98 -8.50 -0.30
C LYS A 68 3.87 -7.86 0.53
N GLY A 69 2.64 -7.86 0.04
CA GLY A 69 1.46 -7.60 0.89
C GLY A 69 0.94 -8.88 1.54
N ILE A 70 0.11 -8.74 2.57
CA ILE A 70 -0.51 -9.82 3.34
C ILE A 70 -2.01 -9.67 3.26
N TYR A 71 -2.70 -10.74 2.90
CA TYR A 71 -4.16 -10.81 3.03
C TYR A 71 -4.53 -11.24 4.45
N VAL A 72 -5.40 -10.48 5.09
CA VAL A 72 -5.92 -10.75 6.42
C VAL A 72 -7.44 -10.85 6.33
N PRO A 73 -8.03 -12.04 6.51
CA PRO A 73 -9.47 -12.14 6.72
C PRO A 73 -9.80 -11.51 8.07
N ASP A 74 -10.67 -10.50 8.08
CA ASP A 74 -11.10 -9.79 9.28
C ASP A 74 -12.64 -9.84 9.36
N ALA A 75 -13.17 -9.79 10.59
CA ALA A 75 -14.61 -9.77 10.86
C ALA A 75 -15.29 -8.50 10.30
N GLU A 76 -14.54 -7.41 10.19
CA GLU A 76 -15.01 -6.14 9.60
C GLU A 76 -14.97 -6.13 8.06
N GLY A 77 -14.46 -7.20 7.44
CA GLY A 77 -14.33 -7.35 5.99
C GLY A 77 -12.92 -7.75 5.57
N PRO A 78 -12.71 -8.10 4.28
CA PRO A 78 -11.38 -8.49 3.80
C PRO A 78 -10.40 -7.31 3.90
N LYS A 79 -9.23 -7.54 4.52
CA LYS A 79 -8.16 -6.55 4.66
C LYS A 79 -6.90 -7.01 3.94
N VAL A 80 -6.21 -6.07 3.31
CA VAL A 80 -4.87 -6.27 2.75
C VAL A 80 -3.92 -5.29 3.40
N GLN A 81 -2.85 -5.82 3.97
CA GLN A 81 -1.77 -5.03 4.55
C GLN A 81 -0.59 -4.97 3.59
N ILE A 82 -0.17 -3.77 3.25
CA ILE A 82 1.02 -3.46 2.47
C ILE A 82 2.00 -2.82 3.43
N GLY A 83 3.05 -3.54 3.82
CA GLY A 83 3.87 -2.95 4.87
C GLY A 83 5.13 -3.67 5.32
N PHE A 84 5.77 -2.97 6.24
CA PHE A 84 7.11 -3.16 6.78
C PHE A 84 7.00 -3.62 8.23
N SER A 85 6.22 -4.68 8.47
CA SER A 85 5.76 -5.11 9.78
C SER A 85 6.62 -6.19 10.47
N ARG A 86 7.77 -6.56 9.89
CA ARG A 86 8.55 -7.73 10.33
C ARG A 86 9.93 -7.36 10.85
N THR A 87 10.20 -7.69 12.11
CA THR A 87 11.56 -7.72 12.66
C THR A 87 12.25 -9.04 12.31
N LYS A 88 13.55 -9.01 12.05
CA LYS A 88 14.38 -10.21 11.91
C LYS A 88 15.25 -10.35 13.16
N LYS A 89 15.42 -11.58 13.66
CA LYS A 89 16.41 -11.90 14.70
C LYS A 89 17.47 -12.84 14.13
N ARG A 90 18.72 -12.66 14.52
CA ARG A 90 19.83 -13.55 14.18
C ARG A 90 20.78 -13.65 15.38
N PHE A 91 21.09 -14.88 15.80
CA PHE A 91 21.95 -15.14 16.96
C PHE A 91 21.51 -14.40 18.23
N GLY A 92 20.20 -14.31 18.47
CA GLY A 92 19.64 -13.57 19.63
C GLY A 92 19.54 -12.05 19.44
N HIS A 93 20.16 -11.47 18.42
CA HIS A 93 20.13 -10.02 18.16
C HIS A 93 19.00 -9.63 17.20
N SER A 94 18.35 -8.50 17.47
CA SER A 94 17.41 -7.86 16.54
C SER A 94 18.17 -7.20 15.39
N ILE A 95 17.88 -7.62 14.17
CA ILE A 95 18.46 -7.07 12.95
C ILE A 95 17.60 -5.91 12.48
N THR A 96 18.19 -4.72 12.46
CA THR A 96 17.58 -3.53 11.84
C THR A 96 17.81 -3.61 10.33
N PRO A 97 16.77 -3.54 9.49
CA PRO A 97 16.97 -3.47 8.05
C PRO A 97 17.58 -2.13 7.64
N SER A 98 18.35 -2.13 6.54
CA SER A 98 18.70 -0.88 5.88
C SER A 98 17.44 -0.27 5.25
N ILE A 99 17.11 0.96 5.64
CA ILE A 99 15.93 1.65 5.11
C ILE A 99 16.03 1.86 3.60
N ALA A 100 17.22 2.09 3.04
CA ALA A 100 17.43 2.29 1.60
C ALA A 100 16.90 1.10 0.77
N SER A 101 16.93 -0.12 1.31
CA SER A 101 16.40 -1.31 0.63
C SER A 101 14.87 -1.31 0.49
N LEU A 102 14.19 -0.44 1.23
CA LEU A 102 12.74 -0.28 1.28
C LEU A 102 12.27 0.95 0.47
N GLU A 103 13.21 1.61 -0.22
CA GLU A 103 13.01 2.80 -1.07
C GLU A 103 12.23 3.90 -0.35
N PRO A 104 12.86 4.60 0.61
CA PRO A 104 12.23 5.74 1.25
C PRO A 104 12.07 6.87 0.24
N VAL A 105 10.87 7.43 0.18
CA VAL A 105 10.53 8.56 -0.66
C VAL A 105 9.97 9.65 0.24
N THR A 106 10.62 10.81 0.20
CA THR A 106 10.08 12.04 0.79
C THR A 106 9.11 12.66 -0.20
N ILE A 107 7.89 12.89 0.24
CA ILE A 107 6.80 13.51 -0.52
C ILE A 107 6.61 14.91 0.04
N ARG A 108 6.77 15.95 -0.78
CA ARG A 108 6.54 17.35 -0.37
C ARG A 108 5.03 17.67 -0.39
N PRO A 109 4.60 18.77 0.25
CA PRO A 109 3.22 19.24 0.14
C PRO A 109 2.73 19.30 -1.31
N GLY A 110 1.59 18.66 -1.58
CA GLY A 110 0.98 18.56 -2.91
C GLY A 110 1.56 17.49 -3.83
N GLU A 111 2.65 16.81 -3.45
CA GLU A 111 3.20 15.68 -4.21
C GLU A 111 2.49 14.36 -3.86
N ALA A 112 2.67 13.36 -4.71
CA ALA A 112 2.17 12.01 -4.49
C ALA A 112 3.20 10.96 -4.86
N THR A 113 3.07 9.77 -4.29
CA THR A 113 3.83 8.59 -4.68
C THR A 113 2.95 7.35 -4.81
N GLU A 114 3.44 6.35 -5.52
CA GLU A 114 2.79 5.06 -5.70
C GLU A 114 3.52 3.96 -4.91
N ILE A 115 2.74 3.08 -4.28
CA ILE A 115 3.21 1.87 -3.63
C ILE A 115 2.49 0.68 -4.29
N THR A 116 3.24 -0.15 -4.99
CA THR A 116 2.70 -1.35 -5.64
C THR A 116 3.02 -2.60 -4.83
N ALA A 117 2.04 -3.49 -4.66
CA ALA A 117 2.24 -4.78 -4.00
C ALA A 117 1.45 -5.90 -4.68
N GLU A 118 2.02 -7.10 -4.66
CA GLU A 118 1.31 -8.32 -5.01
C GLU A 118 1.00 -9.11 -3.73
N VAL A 119 -0.20 -9.66 -3.65
CA VAL A 119 -0.68 -10.48 -2.54
C VAL A 119 -1.18 -11.80 -3.11
N SER A 120 -0.63 -12.90 -2.59
CA SER A 120 -1.08 -14.24 -2.92
C SER A 120 -1.59 -14.91 -1.66
N SER A 121 -2.81 -15.44 -1.73
CA SER A 121 -3.47 -16.15 -0.63
C SER A 121 -4.59 -17.00 -1.19
N LYS A 122 -4.76 -18.22 -0.65
CA LYS A 122 -5.87 -19.10 -1.02
C LYS A 122 -7.25 -18.48 -0.77
N TYR A 123 -7.34 -17.58 0.21
CA TYR A 123 -8.58 -16.90 0.58
C TYR A 123 -9.02 -15.84 -0.44
N LEU A 124 -8.15 -15.44 -1.37
CA LEU A 124 -8.55 -14.54 -2.46
C LEU A 124 -9.55 -15.21 -3.42
N ALA A 125 -9.62 -16.55 -3.44
CA ALA A 125 -10.56 -17.29 -4.28
C ALA A 125 -12.03 -16.98 -3.97
N SER A 126 -12.35 -16.59 -2.72
CA SER A 126 -13.71 -16.25 -2.31
C SER A 126 -14.13 -14.82 -2.64
N LEU A 127 -13.19 -13.96 -3.04
CA LEU A 127 -13.47 -12.57 -3.41
C LEU A 127 -13.97 -12.49 -4.85
N ASN A 128 -14.80 -11.51 -5.16
CA ASN A 128 -15.44 -11.33 -6.46
C ASN A 128 -15.28 -9.90 -6.98
N ASP A 129 -15.62 -9.71 -8.25
CA ASP A 129 -15.70 -8.37 -8.84
C ASP A 129 -16.74 -7.53 -8.07
N GLY A 130 -16.41 -6.27 -7.80
CA GLY A 130 -17.28 -5.35 -7.06
C GLY A 130 -17.19 -5.45 -5.53
N ASP A 131 -16.55 -6.49 -4.98
CA ASP A 131 -16.33 -6.60 -3.53
C ASP A 131 -15.51 -5.41 -3.01
N LYS A 132 -15.81 -4.98 -1.78
CA LYS A 132 -15.03 -3.96 -1.09
C LYS A 132 -13.90 -4.61 -0.29
N ILE A 133 -12.74 -3.99 -0.31
CA ILE A 133 -11.56 -4.43 0.44
C ILE A 133 -10.87 -3.24 1.09
N ILE A 134 -10.41 -3.41 2.33
CA ILE A 134 -9.63 -2.39 3.03
C ILE A 134 -8.16 -2.60 2.68
N VAL A 135 -7.53 -1.56 2.17
CA VAL A 135 -6.08 -1.54 1.90
C VAL A 135 -5.41 -0.71 2.97
N LYS A 136 -4.48 -1.34 3.69
CA LYS A 136 -3.77 -0.74 4.82
C LYS A 136 -2.27 -0.68 4.53
N TYR A 137 -1.70 0.52 4.52
CA TYR A 137 -0.28 0.75 4.62
C TYR A 137 0.19 0.50 6.06
N VAL A 138 1.28 -0.22 6.29
CA VAL A 138 1.76 -0.51 7.65
C VAL A 138 3.27 -0.30 7.76
N VAL A 139 3.67 0.48 8.75
CA VAL A 139 5.06 0.61 9.20
C VAL A 139 5.07 0.33 10.70
N LEU A 140 6.06 -0.43 11.20
CA LEU A 140 6.20 -0.61 12.65
C LEU A 140 6.52 0.73 13.32
N ASP A 141 5.91 1.03 14.45
CA ASP A 141 6.12 2.29 15.18
C ASP A 141 7.60 2.53 15.50
N GLN A 142 8.32 1.49 15.94
CA GLN A 142 9.76 1.56 16.17
C GLN A 142 10.59 1.93 14.92
N TRP A 143 10.10 1.64 13.71
CA TRP A 143 10.75 2.03 12.45
C TRP A 143 10.33 3.43 12.02
N ALA A 144 9.06 3.77 12.24
CA ALA A 144 8.56 5.12 12.02
C ALA A 144 9.29 6.13 12.89
N GLU A 145 9.44 5.86 14.19
CA GLU A 145 10.20 6.70 15.12
C GLU A 145 11.69 6.77 14.73
N ARG A 146 12.31 5.62 14.45
CA ARG A 146 13.76 5.58 14.16
C ARG A 146 14.15 6.29 12.87
N PHE A 147 13.28 6.27 11.86
CA PHE A 147 13.59 6.77 10.51
C PHE A 147 12.69 7.93 10.06
N ASP A 148 11.93 8.51 10.98
CA ASP A 148 11.01 9.62 10.71
C ASP A 148 10.04 9.32 9.56
N LEU A 149 9.32 8.19 9.67
CA LEU A 149 8.37 7.73 8.66
C LEU A 149 6.95 8.05 9.06
N TRP A 150 6.14 8.42 8.07
CA TRP A 150 4.71 8.56 8.27
C TRP A 150 4.05 7.21 8.54
N ASN A 151 3.32 7.11 9.66
CA ASN A 151 2.60 5.90 10.08
C ASN A 151 1.14 6.15 10.54
N GLN A 152 0.59 7.36 10.38
CA GLN A 152 -0.74 7.74 10.86
C GLN A 152 -1.84 7.52 9.79
N LYS A 153 -3.07 7.18 10.21
CA LYS A 153 -4.26 6.99 9.35
C LYS A 153 -3.95 6.33 7.99
N ASN A 154 -3.53 5.07 8.07
CA ASN A 154 -2.86 4.38 6.99
C ASN A 154 -3.75 3.38 6.24
N GLU A 155 -5.07 3.60 6.22
CA GLU A 155 -6.03 2.70 5.56
C GLU A 155 -7.02 3.44 4.65
N THR A 156 -7.47 2.74 3.60
CA THR A 156 -8.46 3.23 2.64
C THR A 156 -9.27 2.07 2.06
N LEU A 157 -10.43 2.37 1.48
CA LEU A 157 -11.32 1.37 0.88
C LEU A 157 -11.09 1.32 -0.63
N ALA A 158 -11.01 0.11 -1.18
CA ALA A 158 -10.98 -0.13 -2.63
C ALA A 158 -12.13 -1.04 -3.06
N THR A 159 -12.51 -0.94 -4.33
CA THR A 159 -13.41 -1.89 -4.98
C THR A 159 -12.57 -2.83 -5.83
N ILE A 160 -12.75 -4.14 -5.65
CA ILE A 160 -12.02 -5.15 -6.40
C ILE A 160 -12.52 -5.16 -7.85
N LYS A 161 -11.56 -5.08 -8.78
CA LYS A 161 -11.79 -5.42 -10.19
C LYS A 161 -11.27 -6.82 -10.44
N ALA A 162 -12.14 -7.79 -10.66
CA ALA A 162 -11.74 -9.19 -10.90
C ALA A 162 -11.83 -9.56 -12.38
N PHE A 163 -10.93 -10.44 -12.83
CA PHE A 163 -10.96 -11.06 -14.16
C PHE A 163 -10.38 -12.47 -14.14
#